data_AF-A0A9D7JE26-F1
#
_entry.id   AF-A0A9D7JE26-F1
#
_cell.length_a   1.000
_cell.length_b   1.000
_cell.length_c   1.000
_cell.angle_alpha   90.00
_cell.angle_beta   90.00
_cell.angle_gamma   90.00
#
_symmetry.space_group_name_H-M   'P 1'
#
loop_
_entity.id
_entity.type
_entity.pdbx_description
1 polymer ?
#
loop_
_entity_poly.entity_id
_entity_poly.type
_entity_poly.pdbx_seq_one_letter_code
_entity_poly.pdbx_strand_id
1 'polypeptide(L)'
;MVLSVAEALTLIAGALERSRTAPENAAAVAKALVAAELVGQGGHGLRRVAAYAAQAAGGKVDGFAVPTLTATRAAVLAVDAANG
;
A
#
# COMPACT_ATOMS: atom_id res chain seq x y z
N MET A 1 -20.24 -9.98 -7.85
CA MET A 1 -19.65 -10.35 -6.55
C MET A 1 -19.66 -9.11 -5.69
N VAL A 2 -20.19 -9.18 -4.46
CA VAL A 2 -20.20 -8.07 -3.50
C VAL A 2 -19.28 -8.50 -2.35
N LEU A 3 -18.34 -7.64 -1.96
CA LEU A 3 -17.43 -7.86 -0.84
C LEU A 3 -17.78 -6.90 0.29
N SER A 4 -17.72 -7.36 1.53
CA SER A 4 -17.65 -6.45 2.67
C SER A 4 -16.30 -5.73 2.72
N VAL A 5 -16.25 -4.59 3.40
CA VAL A 5 -15.01 -3.83 3.61
C VAL A 5 -13.96 -4.68 4.33
N ALA A 6 -14.37 -5.47 5.33
CA ALA A 6 -13.47 -6.34 6.08
C ALA A 6 -12.85 -7.45 5.21
N GLU A 7 -13.66 -8.07 4.34
CA GLU A 7 -13.17 -9.07 3.38
C GLU A 7 -12.20 -8.44 2.38
N ALA A 8 -12.52 -7.25 1.84
CA ALA A 8 -11.65 -6.54 0.91
C ALA A 8 -10.29 -6.22 1.55
N LEU A 9 -10.27 -5.67 2.77
CA LEU A 9 -9.02 -5.39 3.49
C LEU A 9 -8.17 -6.65 3.68
N THR A 10 -8.80 -7.76 4.11
CA THR A 10 -8.12 -9.03 4.38
C THR A 10 -7.53 -9.64 3.11
N LEU A 11 -8.31 -9.66 2.02
CA LEU A 11 -7.87 -10.22 0.74
C LEU A 11 -6.72 -9.43 0.13
N ILE A 12 -6.78 -8.09 0.19
CA ILE A 12 -5.75 -7.21 -0.36
C ILE A 12 -4.46 -7.30 0.45
N ALA A 13 -4.53 -7.19 1.78
CA ALA A 13 -3.36 -7.29 2.63
C ALA A 13 -2.65 -8.63 2.43
N GLY A 14 -3.39 -9.74 2.47
CA GLY A 14 -2.82 -11.06 2.24
C GLY A 14 -2.22 -11.23 0.83
N ALA A 15 -2.78 -10.60 -0.20
CA ALA A 15 -2.20 -10.62 -1.54
C ALA A 15 -0.85 -9.89 -1.60
N LEU A 16 -0.73 -8.74 -0.93
CA LEU A 16 0.50 -7.95 -0.87
C LEU A 16 1.58 -8.64 -0.01
N GLU A 17 1.20 -9.22 1.12
CA GLU A 17 2.11 -10.00 1.99
C GLU A 17 2.74 -11.18 1.23
N ARG A 18 1.93 -11.95 0.49
CA ARG A 18 2.42 -13.02 -0.39
C ARG A 18 3.28 -12.50 -1.54
N SER A 19 3.31 -11.20 -1.76
CA SER A 19 4.03 -10.52 -2.84
C SER A 19 5.17 -9.65 -2.33
N ARG A 20 5.86 -10.08 -1.26
CA ARG A 20 7.04 -9.40 -0.68
C ARG A 20 6.73 -8.01 -0.11
N THR A 21 5.66 -7.90 0.67
CA THR A 21 5.33 -6.68 1.42
C THR A 21 5.23 -6.99 2.90
N ALA A 22 5.78 -6.13 3.77
CA ALA A 22 5.64 -6.28 5.21
C ALA A 22 4.15 -6.16 5.64
N PRO A 23 3.69 -6.90 6.66
CA PRO A 23 2.28 -6.88 7.09
C PRO A 23 1.72 -5.47 7.37
N GLU A 24 2.52 -4.61 8.00
CA GLU A 24 2.18 -3.22 8.31
C GLU A 24 1.97 -2.37 7.05
N ASN A 25 2.86 -2.53 6.06
CA ASN A 25 2.78 -1.83 4.77
C ASN A 25 1.61 -2.35 3.95
N ALA A 26 1.40 -3.67 3.91
CA ALA A 26 0.29 -4.30 3.23
C ALA A 26 -1.06 -3.84 3.80
N ALA A 27 -1.19 -3.75 5.12
CA ALA A 27 -2.38 -3.24 5.79
C ALA A 27 -2.64 -1.75 5.48
N ALA A 28 -1.59 -0.93 5.44
CA ALA A 28 -1.71 0.49 5.08
C ALA A 28 -2.17 0.67 3.62
N VAL A 29 -1.58 -0.07 2.68
CA VAL A 29 -1.97 -0.03 1.26
C VAL A 29 -3.39 -0.57 1.08
N ALA A 30 -3.76 -1.67 1.75
CA ALA A 30 -5.13 -2.21 1.68
C ALA A 30 -6.18 -1.17 2.10
N LYS A 31 -5.94 -0.43 3.19
CA LYS A 31 -6.82 0.65 3.63
C LYS A 31 -6.95 1.75 2.58
N ALA A 32 -5.84 2.17 1.97
CA ALA A 32 -5.85 3.21 0.94
C ALA A 32 -6.62 2.77 -0.33
N LEU A 33 -6.41 1.54 -0.80
CA LEU A 33 -7.10 1.01 -1.97
C LEU A 33 -8.60 0.85 -1.73
N VAL A 34 -9.01 0.36 -0.55
CA VAL A 34 -10.43 0.25 -0.21
C VAL A 34 -11.07 1.62 -0.05
N ALA A 35 -10.39 2.59 0.59
CA ALA A 35 -10.89 3.95 0.70
C ALA A 35 -11.12 4.59 -0.69
N ALA A 36 -10.17 4.41 -1.61
CA ALA A 36 -10.31 4.90 -2.98
C ALA A 36 -11.50 4.26 -3.71
N GLU A 37 -11.71 2.95 -3.53
CA GLU A 37 -12.86 2.25 -4.12
C GLU A 37 -14.19 2.83 -3.61
N LEU A 38 -14.31 2.99 -2.29
CA LEU A 38 -15.55 3.44 -1.63
C LEU A 38 -15.98 4.85 -2.05
N VAL A 39 -15.03 5.72 -2.40
CA VAL A 39 -15.32 7.08 -2.89
C VAL A 39 -15.45 7.17 -4.42
N GLY A 40 -15.53 6.03 -5.12
CA GLY A 40 -15.72 5.97 -6.57
C GLY A 40 -14.45 6.25 -7.38
N GLN A 41 -13.28 6.34 -6.74
CA GLN A 41 -11.98 6.46 -7.41
C GLN A 41 -11.47 5.08 -7.83
N GLY A 42 -12.29 4.33 -8.57
CA GLY A 42 -11.97 2.96 -9.01
C GLY A 42 -10.61 2.91 -9.74
N GLY A 43 -10.20 3.98 -10.42
CA GLY A 43 -8.87 4.14 -11.00
C GLY A 43 -7.67 3.94 -10.06
N HIS A 44 -7.89 4.08 -8.76
CA HIS A 44 -6.91 4.00 -7.69
C HIS A 44 -7.30 2.96 -6.62
N GLY A 45 -8.43 2.28 -6.79
CA GLY A 45 -8.97 1.28 -5.86
C GLY A 45 -8.55 -0.15 -6.19
N LEU A 46 -9.50 -1.09 -6.16
CA LEU A 46 -9.24 -2.53 -6.16
C LEU A 46 -8.47 -3.02 -7.41
N ARG A 47 -8.65 -2.36 -8.56
CA ARG A 47 -7.91 -2.69 -9.79
C ARG A 47 -6.40 -2.50 -9.70
N ARG A 48 -5.88 -1.84 -8.67
CA ARG A 48 -4.42 -1.66 -8.46
C ARG A 48 -3.75 -2.82 -7.75
N VAL A 49 -4.51 -3.67 -7.06
CA VAL A 49 -3.97 -4.76 -6.22
C VAL A 49 -3.01 -5.65 -7.00
N ALA A 50 -3.43 -6.16 -8.17
CA ALA A 50 -2.58 -7.03 -8.99
C ALA A 50 -1.31 -6.34 -9.48
N ALA A 51 -1.40 -5.07 -9.87
CA ALA A 51 -0.23 -4.31 -10.33
C ALA A 51 0.76 -4.06 -9.17
N TYR A 52 0.27 -3.68 -7.99
CA TYR A 52 1.13 -3.41 -6.83
C TYR A 52 1.79 -4.69 -6.30
N ALA A 53 1.03 -5.79 -6.25
CA ALA A 53 1.58 -7.11 -5.95
C ALA A 53 2.71 -7.50 -6.91
N ALA A 54 2.52 -7.33 -8.23
CA ALA A 54 3.57 -7.62 -9.21
C ALA A 54 4.80 -6.72 -9.06
N GLN A 55 4.61 -5.43 -8.72
CA GLN A 55 5.69 -4.48 -8.50
C GLN A 55 6.54 -4.83 -7.28
N ALA A 56 5.91 -5.18 -6.15
CA ALA A 56 6.60 -5.61 -4.94
C ALA A 56 7.30 -6.96 -5.15
N ALA A 57 6.61 -7.92 -5.76
CA ALA A 57 7.19 -9.23 -6.06
C ALA A 57 8.41 -9.13 -6.99
N GLY A 58 8.36 -8.23 -7.97
CA GLY A 58 9.46 -7.96 -8.91
C GLY A 58 10.56 -7.03 -8.39
N GLY A 59 10.45 -6.52 -7.14
CA GLY A 59 11.43 -5.62 -6.54
C GLY A 59 11.45 -4.21 -7.13
N LYS A 60 10.44 -3.83 -7.93
CA LYS A 60 10.28 -2.44 -8.38
C LYS A 60 9.90 -1.52 -7.22
N VAL A 61 9.18 -2.05 -6.25
CA VAL A 61 8.84 -1.41 -4.98
C VAL A 61 9.42 -2.29 -3.87
N ASP A 62 10.11 -1.69 -2.91
CA ASP A 62 10.55 -2.41 -1.71
C ASP A 62 9.41 -2.42 -0.68
N GLY A 63 8.62 -3.50 -0.69
CA GLY A 63 7.50 -3.66 0.25
C GLY A 63 7.91 -3.78 1.73
N PHE A 64 9.22 -3.85 2.03
CA PHE A 64 9.76 -3.85 3.39
C PHE A 64 10.48 -2.54 3.76
N ALA A 65 10.44 -1.54 2.87
CA ALA A 65 11.04 -0.25 3.13
C ALA A 65 10.46 0.39 4.39
N VAL A 66 11.36 0.97 5.19
CA VAL A 66 11.03 1.81 6.34
C VAL A 66 11.52 3.22 6.02
N PRO A 67 10.62 4.21 5.93
CA PRO A 67 11.03 5.56 5.57
C PRO A 67 11.84 6.21 6.70
N THR A 68 12.76 7.10 6.33
CA THR A 68 13.52 7.91 7.30
C THR A 68 13.08 9.36 7.23
N LEU A 69 13.11 10.06 8.37
CA LEU A 69 12.65 11.44 8.50
C LEU A 69 13.78 12.32 9.01
N THR A 70 14.00 13.46 8.34
CA THR A 70 14.96 14.49 8.77
C THR A 70 14.25 15.82 8.95
N ALA A 71 14.30 16.39 10.17
CA ALA A 71 13.82 17.75 10.42
C ALA A 71 14.84 18.78 9.92
N THR A 72 14.56 19.41 8.78
CA THR A 72 15.49 20.35 8.13
C THR A 72 15.31 21.79 8.62
N ARG A 73 14.14 22.12 9.18
CA ARG A 73 13.79 23.39 9.85
C ARG A 73 12.59 23.16 10.78
N ALA A 74 12.29 24.13 11.64
CA ALA A 74 11.28 24.01 12.70
C ALA A 74 9.89 23.50 12.26
N ALA A 75 9.50 23.74 11.00
CA ALA A 75 8.21 23.32 10.46
C ALA A 75 8.32 22.48 9.17
N VAL A 76 9.46 21.81 8.90
CA VAL A 76 9.59 20.91 7.75
C VAL A 76 10.33 19.62 8.09
N LEU A 77 9.77 18.53 7.58
CA LEU A 77 10.36 17.21 7.53
C LEU A 77 10.66 16.85 6.07
N ALA A 78 11.89 16.41 5.81
CA ALA A 78 12.23 15.67 4.61
C ALA A 78 12.03 14.17 4.90
N VAL A 79 11.37 13.46 3.99
CA VAL A 79 11.11 12.01 4.11
C VAL A 79 11.77 11.31 2.95
N ASP A 80 12.66 10.37 3.24
CA ASP A 80 13.16 9.40 2.27
C ASP A 80 12.30 8.13 2.38
N ALA A 81 11.59 7.79 1.30
CA ALA A 81 10.72 6.62 1.24
C ALA A 81 11.49 5.30 1.07
N ALA A 82 12.81 5.34 0.85
CA ALA A 82 13.65 4.16 0.67
C ALA A 82 13.14 3.19 -0.43
N ASN A 83 12.54 3.74 -1.49
CA ASN A 83 11.91 3.00 -2.60
C ASN A 83 10.69 2.13 -2.21
N GLY A 84 10.06 2.42 -1.07
CA GLY A 84 8.74 1.89 -0.70
C GLY A 84 7.58 2.43 -1.52
#